data_AF-A0A649XXK7-F1
#
_entry.id   AF-A0A649XXK7-F1
#
_cell.length_a   1.000
_cell.length_b   1.000
_cell.length_c   1.000
_cell.angle_alpha   90.00
_cell.angle_beta   90.00
_cell.angle_gamma   90.00
#
_symmetry.space_group_name_H-M   'P 1'
#
loop_
_entity.id
_entity.type
_entity.pdbx_description
1 polymer ?
#
loop_
_entity_poly.entity_id
_entity_poly.type
_entity_poly.pdbx_seq_one_letter_code
_entity_poly.pdbx_strand_id
1 'polypeptide(L)' 'ARTRQEQIEKNTAIIEGVLSRGLDCAFATLGDAMTYSTFGYILSLLLSRNPGLHAEVVPGVTSFCTLAARSR' A
#
# COMPACT_ATOMS: atom_id res chain seq x y z
N ALA A 1 14.90 5.68 -16.88
CA ALA A 1 14.33 5.19 -15.61
C ALA A 1 12.86 5.56 -15.57
N ARG A 2 11.95 4.64 -15.26
CA ARG A 2 10.51 4.94 -15.19
C ARG A 2 10.26 5.86 -13.98
N THR A 3 9.50 6.94 -14.13
CA THR A 3 9.31 7.89 -13.00
C THR A 3 8.46 7.26 -11.90
N ARG A 4 8.65 7.68 -10.65
CA ARG A 4 7.89 7.20 -9.50
C ARG A 4 6.37 7.35 -9.70
N GLN A 5 5.97 8.49 -10.28
CA GLN A 5 4.57 8.80 -10.55
C GLN A 5 3.94 7.77 -11.50
N GLU A 6 4.63 7.41 -12.58
CA GLU A 6 4.13 6.39 -13.53
C GLU A 6 3.89 5.03 -12.86
N GLN A 7 4.72 4.64 -11.89
CA GLN A 7 4.53 3.39 -11.15
C GLN A 7 3.33 3.46 -10.19
N ILE A 8 3.14 4.60 -9.51
CA ILE A 8 1.98 4.81 -8.64
C ILE A 8 0.68 4.74 -9.46
N GLU A 9 0.64 5.44 -10.59
CA GLU A 9 -0.51 5.43 -11.50
C GLU A 9 -0.81 4.02 -12.01
N LYS A 10 0.22 3.32 -12.49
CA LYS A 10 0.05 1.95 -13.00
C LYS A 10 -0.48 1.00 -11.94
N ASN A 11 0.08 1.03 -10.73
CA ASN A 11 -0.33 0.13 -9.65
C ASN A 11 -1.74 0.46 -9.15
N THR A 12 -2.08 1.75 -9.09
CA THR A 12 -3.43 2.22 -8.73
C THR A 12 -4.46 1.71 -9.73
N ALA A 13 -4.18 1.83 -11.04
CA ALA A 13 -5.08 1.34 -12.08
C ALA A 13 -5.31 -0.19 -12.02
N ILE A 14 -4.29 -0.96 -11.63
CA ILE A 14 -4.43 -2.41 -11.42
C ILE A 14 -5.39 -2.70 -10.26
N ILE A 15 -5.25 -1.97 -9.15
CA ILE A 15 -6.12 -2.13 -7.98
C ILE A 15 -7.55 -1.72 -8.32
N GLU A 16 -7.75 -0.57 -8.98
CA GLU A 16 -9.07 -0.11 -9.45
C GLU A 16 -9.73 -1.14 -10.38
N GLY A 17 -8.94 -1.80 -11.24
CA GLY A 17 -9.43 -2.90 -12.10
C GLY A 17 -9.95 -4.11 -11.33
N VAL A 18 -9.40 -4.41 -10.16
CA VAL A 18 -9.90 -5.46 -9.26
C VAL A 18 -11.16 -4.98 -8.53
N LEU A 19 -11.11 -3.79 -7.94
CA LEU A 19 -12.21 -3.21 -7.15
C LEU A 19 -13.48 -2.98 -7.98
N SER A 20 -13.33 -2.54 -9.23
CA SER A 20 -14.46 -2.32 -10.17
C SER A 20 -15.26 -3.59 -10.48
N ARG A 21 -14.69 -4.78 -10.20
CA ARG A 21 -15.37 -6.07 -10.33
C ARG A 21 -16.13 -6.48 -9.06
N GLY A 22 -16.17 -5.62 -8.04
CA GLY A 22 -16.77 -5.90 -6.73
C GLY A 22 -15.97 -6.88 -5.88
N LEU A 23 -14.66 -7.01 -6.14
CA LEU A 23 -13.75 -7.88 -5.38
C LEU A 23 -12.89 -7.07 -4.42
N ASP A 24 -12.49 -7.69 -3.31
CA ASP A 24 -11.50 -7.12 -2.39
C ASP A 24 -10.08 -7.23 -2.96
N CYS A 25 -9.22 -6.27 -2.60
CA CYS A 25 -7.82 -6.23 -3.00
C CYS A 25 -6.92 -6.04 -1.79
N ALA A 26 -5.96 -6.95 -1.60
CA ALA A 26 -4.93 -6.83 -0.57
C ALA A 26 -3.61 -6.34 -1.18
N PHE A 27 -3.08 -5.21 -0.67
CA PHE A 27 -1.76 -4.73 -1.02
C PHE A 27 -0.75 -5.18 0.05
N ALA A 28 0.05 -6.20 -0.26
CA ALA A 28 1.02 -6.74 0.68
C ALA A 28 2.26 -5.83 0.80
N THR A 29 2.64 -5.51 2.04
CA THR A 29 3.84 -4.72 2.35
C THR A 29 4.83 -5.53 3.18
N LEU A 30 6.13 -5.29 2.98
CA LEU A 30 7.16 -5.78 3.89
C LEU A 30 7.20 -4.93 5.15
N GLY A 31 7.32 -5.57 6.30
CA GLY A 31 7.35 -4.87 7.58
C GLY A 31 5.97 -4.32 7.93
N ASP A 32 5.89 -3.00 8.12
CA ASP A 32 4.65 -2.29 8.45
C ASP A 32 4.15 -1.44 7.27
N ALA A 33 2.83 -1.42 7.07
CA ALA A 33 2.20 -0.78 5.93
C ALA A 33 2.35 0.75 5.91
N MET A 34 2.59 1.38 7.06
CA MET A 34 2.67 2.85 7.20
C MET A 34 4.09 3.35 7.49
N THR A 35 5.04 2.46 7.72
CA THR A 35 6.42 2.81 8.08
C THR A 35 7.35 2.68 6.88
N TYR A 36 7.77 3.80 6.29
CA TYR A 36 8.63 3.87 5.09
C TYR A 36 8.09 3.06 3.88
N SER A 37 6.78 2.85 3.82
CA SER A 37 6.13 2.06 2.78
C SER A 37 5.76 2.88 1.55
N THR A 38 5.75 2.23 0.38
CA THR A 38 5.21 2.81 -0.87
C THR A 38 3.68 2.80 -0.93
N PHE A 39 3.04 2.04 -0.03
CA PHE A 39 1.58 1.92 0.03
C PHE A 39 0.87 3.26 0.21
N GLY A 40 1.41 4.17 1.04
CA GLY A 40 0.75 5.45 1.35
C GLY A 40 0.46 6.32 0.12
N TYR A 41 1.32 6.30 -0.90
CA TYR A 41 1.10 7.06 -2.14
C TYR A 41 -0.05 6.51 -2.97
N ILE A 42 -0.16 5.18 -3.01
CA ILE A 42 -1.24 4.47 -3.72
C ILE A 42 -2.56 4.68 -2.97
N LEU A 43 -2.57 4.50 -1.65
CA LEU A 43 -3.74 4.73 -0.82
C LEU A 43 -4.27 6.17 -0.96
N SER A 44 -3.38 7.16 -0.93
CA SER A 44 -3.76 8.57 -1.11
C SER A 44 -4.41 8.83 -2.49
N LEU A 45 -3.92 8.19 -3.55
CA LEU A 45 -4.48 8.36 -4.89
C LEU A 45 -5.81 7.60 -5.05
N LEU A 46 -5.93 6.41 -4.48
CA LEU A 46 -7.17 5.65 -4.46
C LEU A 46 -8.29 6.42 -3.76
N LEU A 47 -8.00 6.98 -2.57
CA LEU A 47 -8.99 7.75 -1.80
C LEU A 47 -9.35 9.08 -2.47
N SER A 48 -8.41 9.72 -3.20
CA SER A 48 -8.72 10.96 -3.92
C SER A 48 -9.63 10.72 -5.14
N ARG A 49 -9.48 9.57 -5.81
CA ARG A 49 -10.30 9.18 -6.96
C ARG A 49 -11.63 8.53 -6.57
N ASN A 50 -11.64 7.82 -5.46
CA ASN A 50 -12.83 7.18 -4.93
C ASN A 50 -12.96 7.47 -3.42
N PRO A 51 -13.53 8.63 -3.04
CA PRO A 51 -13.71 9.00 -1.63
C PRO A 51 -14.60 8.05 -0.84
N GLY A 52 -15.42 7.23 -1.51
CA GLY A 52 -16.25 6.20 -0.89
C GLY A 52 -15.58 4.84 -0.74
N LEU A 53 -14.32 4.70 -1.17
CA LEU A 53 -13.58 3.44 -1.03
C LEU A 53 -13.38 3.10 0.44
N HIS A 54 -13.83 1.91 0.85
CA HIS A 54 -13.49 1.35 2.14
C HIS A 54 -12.05 0.79 2.08
N ALA A 55 -11.15 1.36 2.86
CA ALA A 55 -9.76 0.92 2.96
C ALA A 55 -9.42 0.64 4.42
N GLU A 56 -8.80 -0.51 4.67
CA GLU A 56 -8.30 -0.92 5.99
C GLU A 56 -6.78 -1.06 5.93
N VAL A 57 -6.11 -0.65 7.00
CA VAL A 57 -4.67 -0.85 7.17
C VAL A 57 -4.44 -1.81 8.32
N VAL A 58 -3.92 -2.99 8.02
CA VAL A 58 -3.50 -3.98 9.02
C VAL A 58 -2.03 -3.70 9.37
N PRO A 59 -1.72 -3.36 10.64
CA PRO A 59 -0.35 -3.03 11.04
C PRO A 59 0.56 -4.27 11.00
N GLY A 60 1.83 -4.05 10.69
CA GLY A 60 2.85 -5.09 10.64
C GLY A 60 4.00 -4.84 11.61
N VAL A 61 4.91 -5.81 11.75
CA VAL A 61 6.12 -5.66 12.57
C VAL A 61 7.22 -5.00 11.72
N THR A 62 7.65 -3.80 12.12
CA THR A 62 8.73 -3.09 11.41
C THR A 62 10.06 -3.85 11.46
N SER A 63 10.90 -3.63 10.45
CA SER A 63 12.21 -4.28 10.35
C SER A 63 13.14 -3.92 11.52
N PHE A 64 13.15 -2.67 11.96
CA PHE A 64 14.00 -2.24 13.07
C PHE A 64 13.56 -2.81 14.43
N CYS A 65 12.26 -2.97 14.68
CA CYS A 65 11.78 -3.68 15.87
C CYS A 65 12.23 -5.15 15.85
N THR A 66 12.14 -5.78 14.69
CA THR A 66 12.63 -7.16 14.49
C THR A 66 14.14 -7.25 14.72
N LEU A 67 14.92 -6.30 14.21
CA LEU A 67 16.38 -6.27 14.40
C LEU A 67 16.76 -6.04 15.87
N ALA A 68 16.09 -5.12 16.57
CA ALA A 68 16.33 -4.87 17.99
C ALA A 68 16.02 -6.10 18.85
N ALA A 69 14.93 -6.82 18.57
CA ALA A 69 14.61 -8.07 19.26
C ALA A 69 15.64 -9.19 18.99
N ARG A 70 16.36 -9.12 17.86
CA ARG A 70 17.36 -10.11 17.43
C ARG A 70 18.80 -9.70 17.72
N SER A 71 19.05 -8.47 18.17
CA SER A 71 20.40 -7.99 18.46
C SER A 71 20.89 -8.66 19.74
N ARG A 72 21.63 -9.74 19.57
CA ARG A 72 22.34 -10.49 20.61
C ARG A 72 23.83 -10.44 20.30
#